data_AF-A0A7C2GX75-F1
#
_entry.id   AF-A0A7C2GX75-F1
#
_cell.length_a   1.000
_cell.length_b   1.000
_cell.length_c   1.000
_cell.angle_alpha   90.00
_cell.angle_beta   90.00
_cell.angle_gamma   90.00
#
_symmetry.space_group_name_H-M   'P 1'
#
loop_
_entity.id
_entity.type
_entity.pdbx_description
1 polymer ?
#
loop_
_entity_poly.entity_id
_entity_poly.type
_entity_poly.pdbx_seq_one_letter_code
_entity_poly.pdbx_strand_id
1 'polypeptide(L)'
;MFIAKFINDNAGRCKLQSFTLRLILGLVFVYAGYAKLRQPWYVFAGMIDNYGVVPPSVSEVIARTLPSLEILLGLALLTGVCRKI
;
A
#
# COMPACT_ATOMS: atom_id res chain seq x y z
N MET A 1 -3.20 2.12 -20.77
CA MET A 1 -2.34 3.03 -21.57
C MET A 1 -2.08 4.38 -20.87
N PHE A 2 -3.05 4.96 -20.14
CA PHE A 2 -2.88 6.21 -19.39
C PHE A 2 -1.85 6.16 -18.25
N ILE A 3 -1.73 5.01 -17.57
CA ILE A 3 -0.80 4.82 -16.43
C ILE A 3 0.68 4.86 -16.89
N ALA A 4 0.99 4.34 -18.07
CA ALA A 4 2.36 4.33 -18.62
C ALA A 4 2.83 5.74 -19.04
N LYS A 5 1.91 6.61 -19.47
CA LYS A 5 2.23 7.99 -19.87
C LYS A 5 2.54 8.90 -18.67
N PHE A 6 2.06 8.55 -17.48
CA PHE A 6 2.35 9.30 -16.25
C PHE A 6 3.75 9.00 -15.68
N ILE A 7 4.32 7.83 -15.98
CA ILE A 7 5.65 7.44 -15.50
C ILE A 7 6.76 8.11 -16.33
N ASN A 8 6.57 8.26 -17.65
CA ASN A 8 7.63 8.63 -18.60
C ASN A 8 8.03 10.12 -18.61
N ASP A 9 7.19 11.04 -18.11
CA ASP A 9 7.49 12.49 -18.12
C ASP A 9 8.28 12.98 -16.89
N ASN A 10 8.55 12.10 -15.90
CA ASN A 10 9.12 12.48 -14.60
C ASN A 10 10.63 12.22 -14.48
N ALA A 11 11.36 12.25 -15.59
CA ALA A 11 12.80 11.97 -15.64
C ALA A 11 13.70 13.16 -15.22
N GLY A 12 13.14 14.29 -14.80
CA GLY A 12 13.95 15.39 -14.28
C GLY A 12 13.19 16.27 -13.29
N ARG A 13 13.56 16.20 -12.00
CA ARG A 13 13.65 17.30 -11.00
C ARG A 13 13.70 16.75 -9.56
N CYS A 14 14.89 16.78 -8.95
CA CYS A 14 15.26 16.17 -7.66
C CYS A 14 14.46 16.57 -6.40
N LYS A 15 13.52 17.52 -6.45
CA LYS A 15 12.62 17.85 -5.31
C LYS A 15 11.13 17.65 -5.59
N LEU A 16 10.70 17.78 -6.85
CA LEU A 16 9.29 17.63 -7.23
C LEU A 16 8.90 16.16 -7.35
N GLN A 17 9.87 15.31 -7.74
CA GLN A 17 9.70 13.87 -7.89
C GLN A 17 9.21 13.20 -6.59
N SER A 18 9.74 13.62 -5.44
CA SER A 18 9.35 13.05 -4.15
C SER A 18 7.90 13.34 -3.78
N PHE A 19 7.30 14.45 -4.24
CA PHE A 19 5.92 14.78 -3.92
C PHE A 19 4.94 13.93 -4.74
N THR A 20 5.16 13.85 -6.05
CA THR A 20 4.34 13.01 -6.94
C THR A 20 4.45 11.53 -6.57
N LEU A 21 5.66 11.03 -6.27
CA LEU A 21 5.87 9.66 -5.81
C LEU A 21 5.12 9.36 -4.50
N ARG A 22 5.07 10.30 -3.55
CA ARG A 22 4.31 10.13 -2.30
C ARG A 22 2.81 10.04 -2.54
N LEU A 23 2.26 10.89 -3.41
CA LEU A 23 0.84 10.84 -3.75
C LEU A 23 0.48 9.52 -4.44
N ILE A 24 1.30 9.08 -5.40
CA ILE A 24 1.10 7.80 -6.10
C ILE A 24 1.20 6.64 -5.10
N LEU A 25 2.26 6.57 -4.29
CA LEU A 25 2.44 5.51 -3.30
C LEU A 25 1.33 5.51 -2.25
N GLY A 26 0.93 6.68 -1.74
CA GLY A 26 -0.17 6.81 -0.79
C GLY A 26 -1.49 6.29 -1.37
N LEU A 27 -1.83 6.68 -2.60
CA LEU A 27 -3.01 6.17 -3.29
C LEU A 27 -2.96 4.66 -3.54
N VAL A 28 -1.79 4.14 -3.93
CA VAL A 28 -1.58 2.69 -4.13
C VAL A 28 -1.80 1.93 -2.83
N PHE A 29 -1.27 2.41 -1.71
CA PHE A 29 -1.42 1.77 -0.40
C PHE A 29 -2.87 1.80 0.10
N VAL A 30 -3.56 2.95 -0.02
CA VAL A 30 -4.99 3.05 0.32
C VAL A 30 -5.83 2.12 -0.56
N TYR A 31 -5.59 2.12 -1.87
CA TYR A 31 -6.32 1.26 -2.80
C TYR A 31 -6.05 -0.23 -2.54
N ALA A 32 -4.79 -0.59 -2.29
CA ALA A 32 -4.40 -1.97 -1.98
C ALA A 32 -5.01 -2.46 -0.65
N GLY A 33 -4.98 -1.64 0.40
CA GLY A 33 -5.62 -1.97 1.67
C GLY A 33 -7.14 -2.09 1.55
N TYR A 34 -7.79 -1.16 0.83
CA TYR A 34 -9.22 -1.24 0.54
C TYR A 34 -9.60 -2.48 -0.27
N ALA A 35 -8.80 -2.83 -1.28
CA ALA A 35 -9.01 -4.05 -2.07
C ALA A 35 -8.91 -5.32 -1.22
N LYS A 36 -8.02 -5.35 -0.22
CA LYS A 36 -7.91 -6.45 0.75
C LYS A 36 -9.07 -6.50 1.74
N LEU A 37 -9.60 -5.35 2.17
CA LEU A 37 -10.77 -5.27 3.06
C LEU A 37 -12.09 -5.66 2.40
N ARG A 38 -12.21 -5.51 1.07
CA ARG A 38 -13.40 -5.98 0.33
C ARG A 38 -13.61 -7.48 0.41
N GLN A 39 -12.53 -8.24 0.61
CA GLN A 39 -12.63 -9.68 0.81
C GLN A 39 -12.64 -9.99 2.31
N PRO A 40 -13.31 -11.08 2.73
CA PRO A 40 -13.24 -11.51 4.12
C PRO A 40 -11.80 -11.82 4.52
N TRP A 41 -11.43 -11.44 5.74
CA TRP A 41 -10.09 -11.62 6.28
C TRP A 41 -9.59 -13.08 6.22
N TYR A 42 -10.49 -14.07 6.31
CA TYR A 42 -10.15 -15.49 6.21
C TYR A 42 -9.68 -15.91 4.82
N VAL A 43 -10.20 -15.28 3.76
CA VAL A 43 -9.78 -15.55 2.37
C VAL A 43 -8.34 -15.07 2.18
N PHE A 44 -8.03 -13.89 2.71
CA PHE A 44 -6.70 -13.32 2.64
C PHE A 44 -5.69 -14.09 3.51
N ALA A 45 -6.09 -14.55 4.71
CA ALA A 45 -5.28 -15.44 5.53
C ALA A 45 -4.96 -16.76 4.81
N GLY A 46 -5.94 -17.36 4.15
CA GLY A 46 -5.74 -18.56 3.33
C GLY A 46 -4.78 -18.32 2.16
N MET A 47 -4.83 -17.14 1.52
CA MET A 47 -3.84 -16.79 0.50
C MET A 47 -2.42 -16.67 1.07
N ILE A 48 -2.25 -16.09 2.26
CA ILE A 48 -0.94 -16.01 2.95
C ILE A 48 -0.42 -17.40 3.30
N ASP A 49 -1.29 -18.26 3.82
CA ASP A 49 -0.97 -19.65 4.20
C ASP A 49 -0.50 -20.48 2.99
N ASN A 50 -1.10 -20.29 1.81
CA ASN A 50 -0.68 -20.94 0.57
C ASN A 50 0.78 -20.64 0.17
N TYR A 51 1.35 -19.51 0.60
CA TYR A 51 2.76 -19.23 0.32
C TYR A 51 3.72 -20.03 1.21
N GLY A 52 3.25 -20.63 2.31
CA GLY A 52 4.08 -21.43 3.21
C GLY A 52 5.18 -20.65 3.93
N VAL A 53 5.12 -19.31 3.93
CA VAL A 53 6.16 -18.43 4.49
C VAL A 53 6.00 -18.23 6.00
N VAL A 54 4.77 -18.34 6.51
CA VAL A 54 4.44 -18.07 7.92
C VAL A 54 3.51 -19.15 8.49
N PRO A 55 3.55 -19.41 9.81
CA PRO A 55 2.61 -20.33 10.46
C PRO A 55 1.16 -19.84 10.36
N PRO A 56 0.16 -20.75 10.41
CA PRO A 56 -1.26 -20.40 10.30
C PRO A 56 -1.75 -19.40 11.36
N SER A 57 -1.24 -19.50 12.59
CA SER A 57 -1.59 -18.54 13.66
C SER A 57 -1.08 -17.13 13.39
N VAL A 58 0.03 -17.00 12.65
CA VAL A 58 0.63 -15.72 12.29
C VAL A 58 -0.03 -15.15 11.04
N SER A 59 -0.42 -15.99 10.07
CA SER A 59 -1.14 -15.56 8.88
C SER A 59 -2.48 -14.91 9.20
N GLU A 60 -3.22 -15.40 10.21
CA GLU A 60 -4.47 -14.79 10.69
C GLU A 60 -4.24 -13.38 11.25
N VAL A 61 -3.22 -13.23 12.10
CA VAL A 61 -2.89 -11.93 12.71
C VAL A 61 -2.51 -10.93 11.61
N ILE A 62 -1.62 -11.33 10.69
CA ILE A 62 -1.20 -10.50 9.56
C ILE A 62 -2.39 -10.14 8.68
N ALA A 63 -3.26 -11.10 8.34
CA ALA A 63 -4.41 -10.84 7.49
C ALA A 63 -5.36 -9.81 8.08
N ARG A 64 -5.46 -9.73 9.42
CA ARG A 64 -6.30 -8.76 10.12
C ARG A 64 -5.62 -7.40 10.30
N THR A 65 -4.33 -7.35 10.59
CA THR A 65 -3.61 -6.11 10.87
C THR A 65 -3.02 -5.43 9.64
N LEU A 66 -2.66 -6.19 8.61
CA LEU A 66 -1.98 -5.67 7.42
C LEU A 66 -2.87 -4.72 6.60
N PRO A 67 -4.15 -5.01 6.33
CA PRO A 67 -5.01 -4.09 5.56
C PRO A 67 -5.23 -2.74 6.26
N SER A 68 -5.41 -2.73 7.59
CA SER A 68 -5.61 -1.49 8.34
C SER A 68 -4.31 -0.67 8.42
N LEU A 69 -3.16 -1.32 8.57
CA LEU A 69 -1.85 -0.66 8.50
C LEU A 69 -1.55 -0.09 7.10
N GLU A 70 -1.90 -0.79 6.02
CA GLU A 70 -1.72 -0.28 4.66
C GLU A 70 -2.53 1.00 4.41
N ILE A 71 -3.78 1.05 4.88
CA ILE A 71 -4.61 2.25 4.77
C ILE A 71 -4.05 3.38 5.65
N LEU A 72 -3.64 3.06 6.89
CA LEU A 72 -3.05 4.05 7.80
C LEU A 72 -1.78 4.66 7.20
N LEU A 73 -0.88 3.83 6.66
CA LEU A 73 0.34 4.28 6.00
C LEU A 73 0.05 5.05 4.71
N GLY A 74 -0.93 4.60 3.92
CA GLY A 74 -1.38 5.31 2.73
C GLY A 74 -1.92 6.71 3.07
N LEU A 75 -2.76 6.82 4.10
CA LEU A 75 -3.26 8.10 4.61
C LEU A 75 -2.13 8.97 5.20
N ALA A 76 -1.18 8.39 5.94
CA ALA A 76 -0.02 9.11 6.47
C ALA A 76 0.87 9.67 5.34
N LEU A 77 1.04 8.93 4.25
CA LEU A 77 1.76 9.37 3.05
C LEU A 77 1.02 10.50 2.31
N LEU A 78 -0.32 10.42 2.24
CA LEU A 78 -1.16 11.45 1.63
C LEU A 78 -1.24 12.74 2.46
N THR A 79 -1.39 12.63 3.77
CA THR A 79 -1.50 13.76 4.71
C THR A 79 -0.15 14.43 4.97
N GLY A 80 0.96 13.79 4.62
CA GLY A 80 2.30 14.37 4.79
C GLY A 80 2.74 14.52 6.24
N VAL A 81 2.13 13.77 7.16
CA VAL A 81 2.35 13.85 8.63
C VAL A 81 3.82 13.66 9.02
N CYS A 82 4.61 12.95 8.22
CA CYS A 82 6.07 12.88 8.37
C CYS A 82 6.80 13.94 7.53
N ARG A 83 6.54 15.22 7.77
CA ARG A 83 7.35 16.33 7.26
C ARG A 83 8.13 16.99 8.39
N LYS A 84 9.27 16.38 8.74
CA LYS A 84 10.47 17.14 9.11
C LYS A 84 11.36 17.17 7.86
N ILE A 85 11.30 18.26 7.10
CA ILE A 85 12.32 18.65 6.13
C ILE A 85 12.37 20.18 6.06
#